data_AF-X1KRE2-F1
#
_entry.id   AF-X1KRE2-F1
#
_cell.length_a   1.000
_cell.length_b   1.000
_cell.length_c   1.000
_cell.angle_alpha   90.00
_cell.angle_beta   90.00
_cell.angle_gamma   90.00
#
_symmetry.space_group_name_H-M   'P 1'
#
loop_
_entity.id
_entity.type
_entity.pdbx_description
1 polymer ?
#
loop_
_entity_poly.entity_id
_entity_poly.type
_entity_poly.pdbx_seq_one_letter_code
_entity_poly.pdbx_strand_id
1 'polypeptide(L)'
;MPFRTTIKKNLEKIKDLEMEIIAPSHGPAYDKPDFILNAYKEWTSDEVKNEVVIPYISMHGSTQKMVDYLVGALADRGVTVKQFNLSVVDIGKLAMALVDAATMVIGTPTVLVGPHPNVAYAAFLVNALRPKLQFVSIIGSYGWGGKAVEQL
;
A
#
# COMPACT_ATOMS: atom_id res chain seq x y z
N MET A 1 7.01 4.12 3.26
CA MET A 1 8.20 3.26 3.43
C MET A 1 9.04 3.82 4.56
N PRO A 2 9.53 2.99 5.50
CA PRO A 2 9.90 3.43 6.85
C PRO A 2 11.18 4.28 6.90
N PHE A 3 12.07 4.17 5.91
CA PHE A 3 13.38 4.85 5.89
C PHE A 3 13.45 6.05 4.95
N ARG A 4 12.29 6.56 4.50
CA ARG A 4 12.18 7.62 3.48
C ARG A 4 13.04 8.84 3.78
N THR A 5 12.97 9.35 5.01
CA THR A 5 13.69 10.54 5.46
C THR A 5 15.20 10.34 5.45
N THR A 6 15.68 9.17 5.87
CA THR A 6 17.11 8.83 5.87
C THR A 6 17.63 8.73 4.45
N ILE A 7 16.88 8.08 3.55
CA ILE A 7 17.28 7.95 2.15
C ILE A 7 17.33 9.32 1.48
N LYS A 8 16.33 10.20 1.70
CA LYS A 8 16.33 11.57 1.17
C LYS A 8 17.59 12.35 1.58
N LYS A 9 17.99 12.25 2.85
CA LYS A 9 19.25 12.86 3.34
C LYS A 9 20.49 12.27 2.70
N ASN A 10 20.50 10.97 2.41
CA ASN A 10 21.65 10.32 1.78
C ASN A 10 21.75 10.67 0.30
N LEU A 11 20.62 10.82 -0.41
CA LEU A 11 20.60 11.31 -1.79
C LEU A 11 21.21 12.73 -1.89
N GLU A 12 20.93 13.60 -0.94
CA GLU A 12 21.54 14.94 -0.89
C GLU A 12 23.07 14.91 -0.71
N LYS A 13 23.60 13.94 0.04
CA LYS A 13 25.06 13.83 0.26
C LYS A 13 25.83 13.43 -0.99
N ILE A 14 25.19 12.70 -1.89
CA ILE A 14 25.82 12.15 -3.10
C ILE A 14 25.50 12.96 -4.36
N LYS A 15 24.74 14.05 -4.24
CA LYS A 15 24.20 14.78 -5.41
C LYS A 15 25.27 15.41 -6.30
N ASP A 16 26.41 15.78 -5.72
CA ASP A 16 27.52 16.45 -6.40
C ASP A 16 28.61 15.45 -6.86
N LEU A 17 28.40 14.14 -6.65
CA LEU A 17 29.31 13.10 -7.11
C LEU A 17 29.04 12.77 -8.58
N GLU A 18 30.09 12.78 -9.38
CA GLU A 18 30.03 12.22 -10.73
C GLU A 18 30.03 10.70 -10.64
N MET A 19 28.95 10.08 -11.14
CA MET A 19 28.72 8.64 -11.06
C MET A 19 28.57 8.09 -12.48
N GLU A 20 29.44 7.15 -12.86
CA GLU A 20 29.33 6.42 -14.13
C GLU A 20 28.54 5.11 -13.95
N ILE A 21 28.78 4.38 -12.86
CA ILE A 21 28.16 3.08 -12.58
C ILE A 21 27.73 3.00 -11.12
N ILE A 22 26.51 2.50 -10.88
CA ILE A 22 26.07 2.08 -9.54
C ILE A 22 26.02 0.54 -9.51
N ALA A 23 26.88 -0.08 -8.71
CA ALA A 23 26.95 -1.54 -8.54
C ALA A 23 26.35 -1.97 -7.19
N PRO A 24 25.06 -2.33 -7.13
CA PRO A 24 24.42 -2.77 -5.88
C PRO A 24 24.86 -4.18 -5.48
N SER A 25 24.69 -4.53 -4.20
CA SER A 25 24.97 -5.89 -3.71
C SER A 25 23.99 -6.94 -4.24
N HIS A 26 22.83 -6.52 -4.75
CA HIS A 26 21.80 -7.39 -5.31
C HIS A 26 21.28 -6.81 -6.63
N GLY A 27 21.16 -7.68 -7.64
CA GLY A 27 20.66 -7.31 -8.96
C GLY A 27 21.76 -6.80 -9.91
N PRO A 28 21.37 -6.20 -11.05
CA PRO A 28 22.29 -5.72 -12.05
C PRO A 28 22.97 -4.41 -11.64
N ALA A 29 24.16 -4.16 -12.21
CA ALA A 29 24.78 -2.84 -12.17
C ALA A 29 24.05 -1.88 -13.10
N TYR A 30 23.98 -0.60 -12.72
CA TYR A 30 23.38 0.48 -13.50
C TYR A 30 24.49 1.31 -14.14
N ASP A 31 24.64 1.20 -15.45
CA ASP A 31 25.49 2.04 -16.31
C ASP A 31 24.86 3.40 -16.64
N LYS A 32 23.60 3.60 -16.23
CA LYS A 32 22.87 4.87 -16.27
C LYS A 32 22.37 5.23 -14.86
N PRO A 33 23.22 5.80 -14.00
CA PRO A 33 22.89 6.08 -12.60
C PRO A 33 21.63 6.93 -12.40
N ASP A 34 21.35 7.86 -13.32
CA ASP A 34 20.19 8.74 -13.26
C ASP A 34 18.86 7.98 -13.14
N PHE A 35 18.72 6.83 -13.80
CA PHE A 35 17.49 6.05 -13.77
C PHE A 35 17.11 5.67 -12.33
N ILE A 36 18.03 5.03 -11.62
CA ILE A 36 17.75 4.55 -10.26
C ILE A 36 17.75 5.71 -9.26
N LEU A 37 18.60 6.72 -9.44
CA LEU A 37 18.60 7.91 -8.58
C LEU A 37 17.28 8.67 -8.68
N ASN A 38 16.72 8.83 -9.88
CA ASN A 38 15.43 9.49 -10.07
C ASN A 38 14.26 8.67 -9.51
N ALA A 39 14.28 7.34 -9.68
CA ALA A 39 13.28 6.47 -9.05
C ALA A 39 13.31 6.59 -7.51
N TYR A 40 14.49 6.58 -6.90
CA TYR A 40 14.63 6.79 -5.45
C TYR A 40 14.20 8.19 -5.01
N LYS A 41 14.44 9.23 -5.82
CA LYS A 41 13.89 10.57 -5.56
C LYS A 41 12.36 10.57 -5.56
N GLU A 42 11.73 9.94 -6.55
CA GLU A 42 10.26 9.80 -6.64
C GLU A 42 9.70 9.02 -5.44
N TRP A 43 10.24 7.85 -5.14
CA TRP A 43 9.78 7.01 -4.03
C TRP A 43 9.96 7.67 -2.66
N THR A 44 10.96 8.54 -2.53
CA THR A 44 11.23 9.29 -1.29
C THR A 44 10.62 10.68 -1.23
N SER A 45 9.94 11.10 -2.28
CA SER A 45 9.13 12.33 -2.30
C SER A 45 7.89 12.21 -1.41
N ASP A 46 7.25 13.35 -1.12
CA ASP A 46 5.92 13.41 -0.49
C ASP A 46 4.78 13.21 -1.50
N GLU A 47 5.09 13.10 -2.79
CA GLU A 47 4.10 13.00 -3.84
C GLU A 47 3.44 11.62 -3.81
N VAL A 48 2.13 11.62 -4.04
CA VAL A 48 1.30 10.42 -4.12
C VAL A 48 0.44 10.48 -5.37
N LYS A 49 0.19 9.31 -5.95
CA LYS A 49 -0.72 9.15 -7.08
C LYS A 49 -2.14 9.02 -6.55
N ASN A 50 -3.12 9.50 -7.31
CA ASN A 50 -4.54 9.32 -7.00
C ASN A 50 -4.98 7.87 -7.26
N GLU A 51 -4.39 6.97 -6.49
CA GLU A 51 -4.62 5.53 -6.51
C GLU A 51 -5.19 5.08 -5.16
N VAL A 52 -6.17 4.18 -5.23
CA VAL A 52 -6.80 3.56 -4.06
C VAL A 52 -6.39 2.10 -4.01
N VAL A 53 -5.76 1.69 -2.91
CA VAL A 53 -5.41 0.29 -2.63
C VAL A 53 -6.49 -0.32 -1.74
N ILE A 54 -7.10 -1.43 -2.15
CA ILE A 54 -8.19 -2.07 -1.43
C ILE A 54 -7.80 -3.50 -1.05
N PRO A 55 -7.10 -3.70 0.08
CA PRO A 55 -6.92 -5.03 0.66
C PRO A 55 -8.22 -5.45 1.34
N TYR A 56 -8.74 -6.61 0.96
CA TYR A 56 -9.97 -7.11 1.56
C TYR A 56 -9.99 -8.63 1.66
N ILE A 57 -10.89 -9.13 2.51
CA ILE A 57 -11.28 -10.54 2.50
C ILE A 57 -12.78 -10.65 2.66
N SER A 58 -13.37 -11.75 2.20
CA SER A 58 -14.78 -12.04 2.43
C SER A 58 -14.98 -13.53 2.68
N MET A 59 -15.71 -13.87 3.75
CA MET A 59 -16.02 -15.26 4.09
C MET A 59 -17.32 -15.75 3.42
N HIS A 60 -18.30 -14.86 3.28
CA HIS A 60 -19.63 -15.19 2.77
C HIS A 60 -20.10 -14.23 1.66
N GLY A 61 -19.15 -13.51 1.02
CA GLY A 61 -19.41 -12.64 -0.12
C GLY A 61 -19.98 -11.24 0.20
N SER A 62 -20.44 -10.97 1.43
CA SER A 62 -20.99 -9.64 1.79
C SER A 62 -19.95 -8.52 1.63
N THR A 63 -18.75 -8.68 2.20
CA THR A 63 -17.65 -7.72 2.04
C THR A 63 -17.21 -7.58 0.59
N GLN A 64 -17.17 -8.68 -0.17
CA GLN A 64 -16.83 -8.66 -1.60
C GLN A 64 -17.79 -7.76 -2.37
N LYS A 65 -19.11 -7.89 -2.17
CA LYS A 65 -20.12 -7.04 -2.82
C LYS A 65 -19.90 -5.55 -2.53
N MET A 66 -19.53 -5.20 -1.30
CA MET A 66 -19.24 -3.80 -0.93
C MET A 66 -17.99 -3.29 -1.65
N VAL A 67 -16.93 -4.11 -1.71
CA VAL A 67 -15.68 -3.80 -2.41
C VAL A 67 -15.95 -3.62 -3.91
N ASP A 68 -16.65 -4.54 -4.56
CA ASP A 68 -16.95 -4.49 -5.99
C ASP A 68 -17.71 -3.22 -6.36
N TYR A 69 -18.72 -2.87 -5.56
CA TYR A 69 -19.49 -1.63 -5.74
C TYR A 69 -18.60 -0.40 -5.60
N LEU A 70 -17.77 -0.35 -4.55
CA LEU A 70 -16.85 0.78 -4.33
C LEU A 70 -15.84 0.91 -5.48
N VAL A 71 -15.31 -0.21 -5.97
CA VAL A 71 -14.37 -0.20 -7.09
C VAL A 71 -15.04 0.37 -8.34
N GLY A 72 -16.24 -0.11 -8.69
CA GLY A 72 -16.99 0.41 -9.84
C GLY A 72 -17.23 1.92 -9.72
N ALA A 73 -17.69 2.36 -8.55
CA ALA A 73 -17.94 3.78 -8.29
C ALA A 73 -16.66 4.65 -8.38
N LEU A 74 -15.51 4.14 -7.95
CA LEU A 74 -14.22 4.83 -8.06
C LEU A 74 -13.73 4.86 -9.52
N ALA A 75 -13.85 3.74 -10.23
CA ALA A 75 -13.51 3.65 -11.64
C ALA A 75 -14.33 4.61 -12.52
N ASP A 76 -15.64 4.72 -12.27
CA ASP A 76 -16.52 5.69 -12.97
C ASP A 76 -16.10 7.14 -12.76
N ARG A 77 -15.35 7.42 -11.69
CA ARG A 77 -14.78 8.75 -11.37
C ARG A 77 -13.34 8.91 -11.86
N GLY A 78 -12.82 7.95 -12.63
CA GLY A 78 -11.45 7.97 -13.17
C GLY A 78 -10.37 7.72 -12.11
N VAL A 79 -10.71 7.12 -10.97
CA VAL A 79 -9.74 6.79 -9.91
C VAL A 79 -9.18 5.39 -10.16
N THR A 80 -7.85 5.27 -10.19
CA THR A 80 -7.18 3.98 -10.34
C THR A 80 -7.31 3.18 -9.04
N VAL A 81 -7.84 1.95 -9.14
CA VAL A 81 -8.04 1.07 -7.99
C VAL A 81 -7.21 -0.20 -8.12
N LYS A 82 -6.50 -0.56 -7.04
CA LYS A 82 -5.73 -1.81 -6.94
C LYS A 82 -6.36 -2.69 -5.86
N GLN A 83 -7.12 -3.69 -6.27
CA GLN A 83 -7.79 -4.63 -5.37
C GLN A 83 -6.88 -5.79 -4.97
N PHE A 84 -6.94 -6.22 -3.72
CA PHE A 84 -6.17 -7.34 -3.20
C PHE A 84 -7.04 -8.25 -2.32
N ASN A 85 -7.36 -9.44 -2.84
CA ASN A 85 -8.02 -10.48 -2.07
C ASN A 85 -7.01 -11.18 -1.16
N LEU A 86 -7.06 -10.88 0.13
CA LEU A 86 -6.13 -11.35 1.16
C LEU A 86 -6.22 -12.86 1.46
N SER A 87 -7.13 -13.61 0.83
CA SER A 87 -7.14 -15.08 0.93
C SER A 87 -6.04 -15.74 0.08
N VAL A 88 -5.56 -15.07 -0.97
CA VAL A 88 -4.61 -15.63 -1.95
C VAL A 88 -3.48 -14.67 -2.33
N VAL A 89 -3.39 -13.51 -1.68
CA VAL A 89 -2.48 -12.43 -2.11
C VAL A 89 -1.02 -12.73 -1.79
N ASP A 90 -0.13 -12.29 -2.68
CA ASP A 90 1.28 -12.06 -2.38
C ASP A 90 1.44 -10.72 -1.64
N ILE A 91 1.87 -10.79 -0.38
CA ILE A 91 2.04 -9.62 0.47
C ILE A 91 3.06 -8.60 -0.09
N GLY A 92 4.04 -9.07 -0.87
CA GLY A 92 5.00 -8.21 -1.56
C GLY A 92 4.32 -7.33 -2.62
N LYS A 93 3.32 -7.85 -3.33
CA LYS A 93 2.53 -7.07 -4.29
C LYS A 93 1.68 -6.00 -3.62
N LEU A 94 1.09 -6.30 -2.45
CA LEU A 94 0.39 -5.31 -1.65
C LEU A 94 1.36 -4.20 -1.20
N ALA A 95 2.52 -4.57 -0.68
CA ALA A 95 3.53 -3.61 -0.23
C ALA A 95 4.02 -2.70 -1.37
N MET A 96 4.23 -3.24 -2.58
CA MET A 96 4.61 -2.46 -3.76
C MET A 96 3.51 -1.47 -4.17
N ALA A 97 2.25 -1.88 -4.14
CA ALA A 97 1.14 -0.99 -4.51
C ALA A 97 0.98 0.20 -3.55
N LEU A 98 1.39 0.05 -2.29
CA LEU A 98 1.34 1.10 -1.27
C LEU A 98 2.46 2.16 -1.41
N VAL A 99 3.44 1.97 -2.30
CA VAL A 99 4.55 2.92 -2.48
C VAL A 99 4.03 4.28 -2.94
N ASP A 100 3.11 4.28 -3.92
CA ASP A 100 2.61 5.49 -4.57
C ASP A 100 1.17 5.85 -4.18
N ALA A 101 0.43 4.94 -3.54
CA ALA A 101 -0.98 5.15 -3.25
C ALA A 101 -1.20 6.30 -2.25
N ALA A 102 -2.19 7.15 -2.56
CA ALA A 102 -2.67 8.17 -1.64
C ALA A 102 -3.71 7.63 -0.64
N THR A 103 -4.47 6.61 -1.04
CA THR A 103 -5.62 6.12 -0.25
C THR A 103 -5.60 4.62 -0.08
N MET A 104 -5.99 4.14 1.10
CA MET A 104 -6.25 2.74 1.36
C MET A 104 -7.65 2.53 1.93
N VAL A 105 -8.38 1.55 1.41
CA VAL A 105 -9.69 1.14 1.97
C VAL A 105 -9.61 -0.33 2.37
N ILE A 106 -9.72 -0.61 3.65
CA ILE A 106 -9.62 -1.98 4.18
C ILE A 106 -11.00 -2.63 4.17
N GLY A 107 -11.12 -3.80 3.54
CA GLY A 107 -12.36 -4.59 3.55
C GLY A 107 -12.29 -5.80 4.47
N THR A 108 -13.11 -5.86 5.53
CA THR A 108 -13.11 -7.02 6.44
C THR A 108 -14.51 -7.46 6.86
N PRO A 109 -14.79 -8.77 6.96
CA PRO A 109 -15.88 -9.24 7.81
C PRO A 109 -15.47 -9.12 9.28
N THR A 110 -16.45 -9.02 10.17
CA THR A 110 -16.22 -9.25 11.61
C THR A 110 -16.11 -10.76 11.84
N VAL A 111 -15.00 -11.19 12.45
CA VAL A 111 -14.77 -12.57 12.92
C VAL A 111 -14.71 -12.55 14.44
N LEU A 112 -15.63 -13.28 15.08
CA LEU A 112 -15.89 -13.19 16.52
C LEU A 112 -16.27 -11.75 16.91
N VAL A 113 -15.31 -10.96 17.41
CA VAL A 113 -15.50 -9.56 17.80
C VAL A 113 -14.54 -8.63 17.03
N GLY A 114 -13.57 -9.16 16.29
CA GLY A 114 -12.51 -8.38 15.65
C GLY A 114 -12.51 -8.48 14.12
N PRO A 115 -11.50 -7.90 13.46
CA PRO A 115 -11.29 -8.08 12.03
C PRO A 115 -10.84 -9.51 11.72
N HIS A 116 -10.89 -9.89 10.45
CA HIS A 116 -10.32 -11.16 10.01
C HIS A 116 -8.79 -11.17 10.24
N PRO A 117 -8.16 -12.28 10.71
CA PRO A 117 -6.72 -12.34 10.99
C PRO A 117 -5.81 -11.86 9.86
N ASN A 118 -6.07 -12.26 8.61
CA ASN A 118 -5.29 -11.78 7.45
C ASN A 118 -5.40 -10.26 7.25
N VAL A 119 -6.54 -9.65 7.57
CA VAL A 119 -6.72 -8.20 7.49
C VAL A 119 -5.93 -7.52 8.61
N ALA A 120 -6.01 -8.05 9.84
CA ALA A 120 -5.23 -7.54 10.97
C ALA A 120 -3.72 -7.59 10.67
N TYR A 121 -3.24 -8.69 10.07
CA TYR A 121 -1.86 -8.83 9.64
C TYR A 121 -1.49 -7.82 8.54
N ALA A 122 -2.35 -7.62 7.54
CA ALA A 122 -2.13 -6.63 6.50
C ALA A 122 -2.04 -5.21 7.09
N ALA A 123 -2.97 -4.84 7.98
CA ALA A 123 -2.96 -3.55 8.66
C ALA A 123 -1.70 -3.35 9.52
N PHE A 124 -1.27 -4.38 10.26
CA PHE A 124 -0.02 -4.37 11.00
C PHE A 124 1.19 -4.12 10.08
N LEU A 125 1.25 -4.82 8.95
CA LEU A 125 2.32 -4.61 7.97
C LEU A 125 2.31 -3.20 7.40
N VAL A 126 1.14 -2.66 7.05
CA VAL A 126 1.02 -1.29 6.55
C VAL A 126 1.55 -0.29 7.58
N ASN A 127 1.21 -0.46 8.86
CA ASN A 127 1.74 0.37 9.94
C ASN A 127 3.26 0.27 10.08
N ALA A 128 3.83 -0.93 9.92
CA ALA A 128 5.28 -1.13 9.95
C ALA A 128 5.98 -0.46 8.74
N LEU A 129 5.38 -0.53 7.55
CA LEU A 129 5.93 0.05 6.31
C LEU A 129 5.77 1.58 6.25
N ARG A 130 4.82 2.17 6.99
CA ARG A 130 4.56 3.62 7.03
C ARG A 130 4.47 4.21 5.60
N PRO A 131 3.55 3.74 4.74
CA PRO A 131 3.40 4.27 3.38
C PRO A 131 2.97 5.74 3.42
N LYS A 132 2.97 6.39 2.24
CA LYS A 132 2.63 7.81 2.08
C LYS A 132 1.12 8.06 2.06
N LEU A 133 0.31 7.13 2.59
CA LEU A 133 -1.14 7.22 2.58
C LEU A 133 -1.60 8.52 3.27
N GLN A 134 -2.46 9.27 2.59
CA GLN A 134 -3.13 10.46 3.11
C GLN A 134 -4.49 10.11 3.73
N PHE A 135 -5.15 9.08 3.17
CA PHE A 135 -6.48 8.68 3.59
C PHE A 135 -6.54 7.17 3.85
N VAL A 136 -7.22 6.81 4.93
CA VAL A 136 -7.53 5.41 5.26
C VAL A 136 -8.99 5.31 5.64
N SER A 137 -9.67 4.28 5.14
CA SER A 137 -11.05 3.95 5.50
C SER A 137 -11.21 2.45 5.69
N ILE A 138 -12.28 2.04 6.37
CA ILE A 138 -12.61 0.64 6.63
C ILE A 138 -14.04 0.42 6.19
N ILE A 139 -14.26 -0.62 5.39
CA ILE A 139 -15.58 -1.14 5.03
C ILE A 139 -15.69 -2.60 5.48
N GLY A 140 -16.87 -3.01 5.92
CA GLY A 140 -17.01 -4.34 6.46
C GLY A 140 -18.43 -4.79 6.66
N SER A 141 -18.57 -6.10 6.81
CA SER A 141 -19.85 -6.77 7.09
C SER A 141 -19.81 -7.40 8.47
N TYR A 142 -20.92 -7.37 9.19
CA TYR A 142 -21.08 -8.01 10.49
C TYR A 142 -22.45 -8.71 10.58
N GLY A 143 -22.56 -9.69 11.48
CA GLY A 143 -23.82 -10.42 11.72
C GLY A 143 -24.73 -9.72 12.73
N TRP A 144 -24.19 -9.29 13.86
CA TRP A 144 -24.93 -8.56 14.92
C TRP A 144 -24.15 -7.33 15.39
N GLY A 145 -22.95 -7.54 15.92
CA GLY A 145 -22.09 -6.49 16.45
C GLY A 145 -20.66 -6.98 16.59
N GLY A 146 -19.72 -6.05 16.60
CA GLY A 146 -18.30 -6.32 16.71
C GLY A 146 -17.53 -5.03 16.92
N LYS A 147 -16.23 -5.17 17.11
CA LYS A 147 -15.28 -4.08 17.28
C LYS A 147 -14.21 -4.08 16.18
N ALA A 148 -14.56 -4.60 15.00
CA ALA A 148 -13.59 -4.81 13.92
C ALA A 148 -12.99 -3.50 13.41
N VAL A 149 -13.79 -2.42 13.40
CA VAL A 149 -13.35 -1.09 12.99
C VAL A 149 -12.46 -0.46 14.07
N GLU A 150 -12.79 -0.65 15.35
CA GLU A 150 -12.07 -0.09 16.48
C GLU A 150 -10.74 -0.81 16.78
N GLN A 151 -10.59 -2.04 16.29
CA GLN A 151 -9.38 -2.86 16.45
C GLN A 151 -8.39 -2.73 15.27
N LEU A 152 -8.76 -2.02 14.21
CA LEU A 152 -7.92 -1.75 13.03
C LEU A 152 -7.42 -0.31 13.04
#